data_AF-A0A3B9N8C7-F1
#
_entry.id   AF-A0A3B9N8C7-F1
#
_cell.length_a   1.000
_cell.length_b   1.000
_cell.length_c   1.000
_cell.angle_alpha   90.00
_cell.angle_beta   90.00
_cell.angle_gamma   90.00
#
_symmetry.space_group_name_H-M   'P 1'
#
loop_
_entity.id
_entity.type
_entity.pdbx_description
1 polymer ?
#
loop_
_entity_poly.entity_id
_entity_poly.type
_entity_poly.pdbx_seq_one_letter_code
_entity_poly.pdbx_strand_id
1 'polypeptide(L)'
;MIGISSAQTRAELEKQREKLNREIAELQNTVKEIAKEKSLTQQQVTALSKQINLREQKINTITSEVAVINKHINANTAAVNKLKAELEKMKRDYEKMVMFAFRNRNAYNKLMFIFASKDFNQGFRRVKYLQQFNDSRKLKAADIENTKKQIEQKIAQLQADRNKQVALMK
;
A
#
# COMPACT_ATOMS: atom_id res chain seq x y z
N MET A 1 26.46 -8.56 -21.54
CA MET A 1 25.95 -7.19 -21.30
C MET A 1 24.71 -7.30 -20.44
N ILE A 2 24.78 -6.84 -19.19
CA ILE A 2 23.61 -6.82 -18.29
C ILE A 2 22.81 -5.59 -18.66
N GLY A 3 21.65 -5.78 -19.30
CA GLY A 3 20.71 -4.71 -19.60
C GLY A 3 20.20 -4.12 -18.30
N ILE A 4 20.70 -2.93 -17.97
CA ILE A 4 20.13 -2.08 -16.93
C ILE A 4 18.76 -1.65 -17.47
N SER A 5 17.73 -2.42 -17.15
CA SER A 5 16.35 -1.95 -17.26
C SER A 5 16.22 -0.79 -16.29
N SER A 6 16.45 0.43 -16.79
CA SER A 6 16.24 1.67 -16.06
C SER A 6 14.74 1.81 -15.84
N ALA A 7 14.23 1.15 -14.80
CA ALA A 7 12.89 1.37 -14.32
C ALA A 7 12.83 2.80 -13.79
N GLN A 8 12.35 3.73 -14.64
CA GLN A 8 12.16 5.13 -14.26
C GLN A 8 11.30 5.21 -13.00
N THR A 9 11.67 6.09 -12.08
CA THR A 9 10.91 6.25 -10.84
C THR A 9 9.60 7.00 -11.10
N ARG A 10 8.59 6.78 -10.24
CA ARG A 10 7.32 7.51 -10.30
C ARG A 10 7.52 9.04 -10.33
N ALA A 11 8.49 9.53 -9.56
CA ALA A 11 8.81 10.95 -9.49
C ALA A 11 9.45 11.49 -10.78
N GLU A 12 10.31 10.70 -11.43
CA GLU A 12 10.88 11.06 -12.74
C GLU A 12 9.82 11.15 -13.82
N LEU A 13 8.91 10.17 -13.88
CA LEU A 13 7.81 10.16 -14.84
C LEU A 13 6.85 11.33 -14.63
N GLU A 14 6.55 11.68 -13.37
CA GLU A 14 5.71 12.83 -13.02
C GLU A 14 6.35 14.15 -13.46
N LYS A 15 7.66 14.33 -13.20
CA LYS A 15 8.43 15.50 -13.66
C LYS A 15 8.50 15.58 -15.18
N GLN A 16 8.69 14.44 -15.86
CA GLN A 16 8.70 14.35 -17.32
C GLN A 16 7.34 14.74 -17.90
N ARG A 17 6.23 14.28 -17.32
CA ARG A 17 4.87 14.66 -17.71
C ARG A 17 4.64 16.16 -17.55
N GLU A 18 5.06 16.76 -16.43
CA GLU A 18 4.94 18.20 -16.20
C GLU A 18 5.73 19.02 -17.22
N LYS A 19 6.95 18.61 -17.55
CA LYS A 19 7.76 19.25 -18.59
C LYS A 19 7.06 19.19 -19.94
N LEU A 20 6.58 18.00 -20.35
CA LEU A 20 5.86 17.82 -21.61
C LEU A 20 4.58 18.67 -21.67
N ASN A 21 3.85 18.81 -20.56
CA ASN A 21 2.67 19.68 -20.49
C ASN A 21 3.01 21.15 -20.78
N ARG A 22 4.13 21.66 -20.24
CA ARG A 22 4.58 23.03 -20.51
C ARG A 22 4.97 23.21 -21.97
N GLU A 23 5.79 22.30 -22.50
CA GLU A 23 6.22 22.34 -23.90
C GLU A 23 5.04 22.26 -24.89
N ILE A 24 4.04 21.42 -24.59
CA ILE A 24 2.81 21.33 -25.40
C ILE A 24 2.01 22.64 -25.34
N ALA A 25 1.89 23.27 -24.18
CA ALA A 25 1.16 24.51 -24.00
C ALA A 25 1.82 25.68 -24.75
N GLU A 26 3.15 25.80 -24.63
CA GLU A 26 3.94 26.79 -25.36
C GLU A 26 3.80 26.59 -26.87
N LEU A 27 3.98 25.35 -27.35
CA LEU A 27 3.86 25.04 -28.77
C LEU A 27 2.44 25.27 -29.31
N GLN A 28 1.41 25.02 -28.51
CA GLN A 28 0.02 25.28 -28.90
C GLN A 28 -0.24 26.77 -29.13
N ASN A 29 0.41 27.67 -28.38
CA ASN A 29 0.35 29.11 -28.64
C ASN A 29 1.09 29.46 -29.94
N THR A 30 2.28 28.90 -30.15
CA THR A 30 3.05 29.10 -31.40
C THR A 30 2.26 28.65 -32.64
N VAL A 31 1.65 27.46 -32.59
CA VAL A 31 0.83 26.93 -33.69
C VAL A 31 -0.36 27.86 -33.99
N LYS A 32 -1.01 28.43 -32.96
CA LYS A 32 -2.10 29.39 -33.15
C LYS A 32 -1.65 30.67 -33.84
N GLU A 33 -0.47 31.20 -33.50
CA GLU A 33 0.07 32.40 -34.17
C GLU A 33 0.43 32.12 -35.63
N ILE A 34 1.12 31.00 -35.91
CA ILE A 34 1.45 30.60 -37.29
C ILE A 34 0.17 30.33 -38.12
N ALA A 35 -0.91 29.83 -37.49
CA ALA A 35 -2.19 29.61 -38.17
C ALA A 35 -2.91 30.90 -38.61
N LYS A 36 -2.64 32.04 -37.96
CA LYS A 36 -3.20 33.35 -38.37
C LYS A 36 -2.53 33.91 -39.62
N GLU A 37 -1.28 33.54 -39.88
CA GLU A 37 -0.54 33.95 -41.08
C GLU A 37 -0.82 33.01 -42.27
N LYS A 38 -1.56 33.51 -43.26
CA LYS A 38 -2.07 32.74 -44.41
C LYS A 38 -1.00 32.14 -45.35
N SER A 39 0.28 32.51 -45.24
CA SER A 39 1.33 32.24 -46.25
C SER A 39 2.32 31.13 -45.89
N LEU A 40 2.28 30.51 -44.70
CA LEU A 40 3.37 29.70 -44.17
C LEU A 40 3.01 28.22 -43.95
N THR A 41 2.47 27.56 -44.98
CA THR A 41 2.01 26.16 -44.92
C THR A 41 3.09 25.18 -44.44
N GLN A 42 4.36 25.36 -44.84
CA GLN A 42 5.47 24.48 -44.42
C GLN A 42 5.81 24.61 -42.92
N GLN A 43 5.79 25.83 -42.38
CA GLN A 43 6.03 26.06 -40.95
C GLN A 43 4.86 25.51 -40.12
N GLN A 44 3.63 25.64 -40.60
CA GLN A 44 2.45 25.03 -39.98
C GLN A 44 2.58 23.50 -39.89
N VAL A 45 2.95 22.83 -40.99
CA VAL A 45 3.16 21.37 -41.02
C VAL A 45 4.27 20.95 -40.03
N THR A 46 5.36 21.70 -39.97
CA THR A 46 6.49 21.40 -39.07
C THR A 46 6.09 21.57 -37.60
N ALA A 47 5.37 22.64 -37.25
CA ALA A 47 4.89 22.89 -35.90
C ALA A 47 3.85 21.84 -35.45
N LEU A 48 2.93 21.45 -36.33
CA LEU A 48 1.98 20.37 -36.09
C LEU A 48 2.68 19.02 -35.88
N SER A 49 3.67 18.68 -36.70
CA SER A 49 4.46 17.46 -36.55
C SER A 49 5.18 17.42 -35.19
N LYS A 50 5.78 18.54 -34.77
CA LYS A 50 6.38 18.67 -33.44
C LYS A 50 5.34 18.49 -32.32
N GLN A 51 4.12 19.01 -32.50
CA GLN A 51 3.04 18.85 -31.53
C GLN A 51 2.59 17.39 -31.41
N ILE A 52 2.49 16.67 -32.52
CA ILE A 52 2.19 15.23 -32.54
C ILE A 52 3.26 14.47 -31.77
N ASN A 53 4.54 14.70 -32.06
CA ASN A 53 5.65 14.04 -31.36
C ASN A 53 5.63 14.28 -29.84
N LEU A 54 5.39 15.52 -29.39
CA LEU A 54 5.29 15.82 -27.95
C LEU A 54 4.09 15.13 -27.30
N ARG A 55 2.96 15.03 -28.01
CA ARG A 55 1.78 14.30 -27.52
C ARG A 55 2.03 12.80 -27.44
N GLU A 56 2.71 12.20 -28.41
CA GLU A 56 3.13 10.80 -28.38
C GLU A 56 4.07 10.52 -27.20
N GLN A 57 5.07 11.39 -26.97
CA GLN A 57 5.95 11.29 -25.81
C GLN A 57 5.18 11.39 -24.48
N LYS A 58 4.18 12.27 -24.41
CA LYS A 58 3.30 12.39 -23.23
C LYS A 58 2.48 11.11 -23.02
N ILE A 59 1.90 10.54 -24.09
CA ILE A 59 1.17 9.27 -24.02
C ILE A 59 2.09 8.16 -23.48
N ASN A 60 3.29 8.01 -24.03
CA ASN A 60 4.26 7.00 -23.59
C ASN A 60 4.66 7.17 -22.11
N THR A 61 4.80 8.42 -21.65
CA THR A 61 5.08 8.73 -20.24
C THR A 61 3.91 8.30 -19.36
N ILE A 62 2.67 8.63 -19.74
CA ILE A 62 1.45 8.24 -19.01
C ILE A 62 1.30 6.71 -18.97
N THR A 63 1.54 6.01 -20.09
CA THR A 63 1.50 4.54 -20.13
C THR A 63 2.49 3.92 -19.14
N SER A 64 3.69 4.51 -19.04
CA SER A 64 4.70 4.07 -18.07
C SER A 64 4.27 4.33 -16.62
N GLU A 65 3.68 5.50 -16.33
CA GLU A 65 3.12 5.79 -15.00
C GLU A 65 2.00 4.81 -14.62
N VAL A 66 1.09 4.50 -15.55
CA VAL A 66 0.01 3.53 -15.35
C VAL A 66 0.57 2.13 -15.07
N ALA A 67 1.61 1.71 -15.79
CA ALA A 67 2.27 0.42 -15.57
C ALA A 67 2.89 0.33 -14.16
N VAL A 68 3.57 1.40 -13.71
CA VAL A 68 4.13 1.50 -12.36
C VAL A 68 3.02 1.46 -11.31
N ILE A 69 1.94 2.23 -11.49
CA ILE A 69 0.80 2.23 -10.56
C ILE A 69 0.14 0.84 -10.48
N ASN A 70 -0.07 0.16 -11.62
CA ASN A 70 -0.60 -1.20 -11.65
C ASN A 70 0.28 -2.18 -10.86
N LYS A 71 1.61 -2.08 -11.00
CA LYS A 71 2.54 -2.90 -10.22
C LYS A 71 2.39 -2.66 -8.71
N HIS A 72 2.27 -1.40 -8.30
CA HIS A 72 2.02 -1.03 -6.90
C HIS A 72 0.66 -1.55 -6.39
N ILE A 73 -0.41 -1.41 -7.18
CA ILE A 73 -1.75 -1.92 -6.84
C ILE A 73 -1.71 -3.44 -6.62
N ASN A 74 -1.05 -4.18 -7.52
CA ASN A 74 -0.93 -5.63 -7.42
C ASN A 74 -0.14 -6.05 -6.18
N ALA A 75 1.01 -5.42 -5.93
CA ALA A 75 1.82 -5.69 -4.75
C ALA A 75 1.06 -5.37 -3.44
N ASN A 76 0.37 -4.23 -3.38
CA ASN A 76 -0.42 -3.83 -2.21
C ASN A 76 -1.63 -4.73 -1.99
N THR A 77 -2.30 -5.18 -3.05
CA THR A 77 -3.40 -6.15 -2.98
C THR A 77 -2.92 -7.46 -2.37
N ALA A 78 -1.79 -7.99 -2.85
CA ALA A 78 -1.20 -9.21 -2.30
C ALA A 78 -0.82 -9.05 -0.82
N ALA A 79 -0.23 -7.92 -0.45
CA ALA A 79 0.10 -7.61 0.95
C ALA A 79 -1.16 -7.53 1.84
N VAL A 80 -2.24 -6.90 1.37
CA VAL A 80 -3.52 -6.84 2.10
C VAL A 80 -4.09 -8.24 2.30
N ASN A 81 -4.08 -9.09 1.28
CA ASN A 81 -4.58 -10.45 1.38
C ASN A 81 -3.76 -11.29 2.37
N LYS A 82 -2.44 -11.13 2.37
CA LYS A 82 -1.54 -11.76 3.35
C LYS A 82 -1.86 -11.30 4.78
N LEU A 83 -1.96 -10.00 5.01
CA LEU A 83 -2.29 -9.45 6.33
C LEU A 83 -3.68 -9.91 6.82
N LYS A 84 -4.67 -10.01 5.93
CA LYS A 84 -5.99 -10.57 6.26
C LYS A 84 -5.88 -12.03 6.70
N ALA A 85 -5.11 -12.85 5.99
CA ALA A 85 -4.90 -14.26 6.37
C ALA A 85 -4.18 -14.37 7.73
N GLU A 86 -3.19 -13.53 7.97
CA GLU A 86 -2.48 -13.44 9.26
C GLU A 86 -3.42 -12.99 10.39
N LEU A 87 -4.24 -11.96 10.16
CA LEU A 87 -5.24 -11.49 11.11
C LEU A 87 -6.22 -12.59 11.49
N GLU A 88 -6.72 -13.35 10.51
CA GLU A 88 -7.62 -14.48 10.78
C GLU A 88 -6.95 -15.59 11.59
N LYS A 89 -5.66 -15.87 11.35
CA LYS A 89 -4.89 -16.78 12.20
C LYS A 89 -4.77 -16.24 13.62
N MET A 90 -4.42 -14.96 13.78
CA MET A 90 -4.28 -14.32 15.10
C MET A 90 -5.59 -14.35 15.88
N LYS A 91 -6.73 -14.09 15.22
CA LYS A 91 -8.07 -14.18 15.83
C LYS A 91 -8.38 -15.58 16.33
N ARG A 92 -8.13 -16.62 15.52
CA ARG A 92 -8.32 -18.03 15.94
C ARG A 92 -7.45 -18.42 17.12
N ASP A 93 -6.18 -17.99 17.12
CA ASP A 93 -5.28 -18.25 18.25
C ASP A 93 -5.76 -17.53 19.52
N TYR A 94 -6.19 -16.28 19.38
CA TYR A 94 -6.74 -15.49 20.48
C TYR A 94 -8.04 -16.08 21.02
N GLU A 95 -8.95 -16.54 20.16
CA GLU A 95 -10.18 -17.23 20.54
C GLU A 95 -9.90 -18.42 21.45
N LYS A 96 -8.92 -19.26 21.12
CA LYS A 96 -8.49 -20.38 21.98
C LYS A 96 -8.04 -19.91 23.36
N MET A 97 -7.25 -18.82 23.43
CA MET A 97 -6.81 -18.23 24.70
C MET A 97 -7.98 -17.70 25.53
N VAL A 98 -8.95 -17.05 24.89
CA VAL A 98 -10.15 -16.52 25.54
C VAL A 98 -11.05 -17.65 26.05
N MET A 99 -11.30 -18.68 25.24
CA MET A 99 -12.05 -19.87 25.64
C MET A 99 -11.40 -20.60 26.81
N PHE A 100 -10.07 -20.79 26.76
CA PHE A 100 -9.32 -21.36 27.88
C PHE A 100 -9.48 -20.52 29.14
N ALA A 101 -9.34 -19.19 29.04
CA ALA A 101 -9.50 -18.30 30.17
C ALA A 101 -10.93 -18.30 30.74
N PHE A 102 -11.94 -18.41 29.87
CA PHE A 102 -13.35 -18.48 30.27
C PHE A 102 -13.62 -19.76 31.06
N ARG A 103 -13.17 -20.92 30.56
CA ARG A 103 -13.29 -22.21 31.26
C ARG A 103 -12.56 -22.22 32.60
N ASN A 104 -11.46 -21.48 32.71
CA ASN A 104 -10.64 -21.39 33.91
C ASN A 104 -10.84 -20.07 34.69
N ARG A 105 -11.99 -19.41 34.55
CA ARG A 105 -12.23 -18.09 35.15
C ARG A 105 -12.40 -18.12 36.66
N ASN A 106 -12.87 -19.25 37.22
CA ASN A 106 -13.16 -19.40 38.64
C ASN A 106 -11.89 -19.15 39.47
N ALA A 107 -11.97 -18.21 40.42
CA ALA A 107 -10.88 -17.89 41.34
C ALA A 107 -10.44 -19.13 42.14
N TYR A 108 -11.38 -20.01 42.51
CA TYR A 108 -11.08 -21.26 43.20
C TYR A 108 -10.22 -22.20 42.34
N ASN A 109 -10.52 -22.34 41.03
CA ASN A 109 -9.72 -23.18 40.13
C ASN A 109 -8.29 -22.67 39.97
N LYS A 110 -8.09 -21.34 39.97
CA LYS A 110 -6.75 -20.73 39.92
C LYS A 110 -5.98 -20.95 41.21
N LEU A 111 -6.63 -20.77 42.35
CA LEU A 111 -6.03 -21.04 43.66
C LEU A 111 -5.70 -22.53 43.82
N MET A 112 -6.60 -23.43 43.43
CA MET A 112 -6.39 -24.86 43.44
C MET A 112 -5.21 -25.27 42.53
N PHE A 113 -5.08 -24.65 41.36
CA PHE A 113 -3.90 -24.87 40.50
C PHE A 113 -2.60 -24.44 41.18
N ILE A 114 -2.58 -23.33 41.92
CA ILE A 114 -1.38 -22.89 42.65
C ILE A 114 -1.12 -23.80 43.86
N PHE A 115 -2.14 -24.13 44.64
CA PHE A 115 -2.04 -24.91 45.88
C PHE A 115 -1.83 -26.41 45.68
N ALA A 116 -2.18 -26.97 44.52
CA ALA A 116 -1.82 -28.33 44.14
C ALA A 116 -0.32 -28.49 43.79
N SER A 117 0.55 -27.65 44.33
CA SER A 117 2.00 -27.67 44.10
C SER A 117 2.69 -28.49 45.18
N LYS A 118 3.70 -29.26 44.79
CA LYS A 118 4.52 -30.10 45.68
C LYS A 118 5.39 -29.29 46.62
N ASP A 119 5.80 -28.09 46.19
CA ASP A 119 6.68 -27.19 46.93
C ASP A 119 6.41 -25.72 46.55
N PHE A 120 6.98 -24.81 47.34
CA PHE A 120 6.83 -23.36 47.16
C PHE A 120 7.34 -22.88 45.80
N ASN A 121 8.48 -23.42 45.31
CA ASN A 121 9.09 -23.01 44.05
C ASN A 121 8.18 -23.38 42.85
N GLN A 122 7.54 -24.56 42.89
CA GLN A 122 6.55 -24.95 41.91
C GLN A 122 5.32 -24.04 41.94
N GLY A 123 4.81 -23.70 43.13
CA GLY A 123 3.70 -22.75 43.28
C GLY A 123 4.02 -21.37 42.72
N PHE A 124 5.21 -20.85 43.03
CA PHE A 124 5.70 -19.58 42.49
C PHE A 124 5.79 -19.58 40.96
N ARG A 125 6.32 -20.65 40.35
CA ARG A 125 6.33 -20.79 38.88
C ARG A 125 4.92 -20.79 38.29
N ARG A 126 3.95 -21.44 38.93
CA ARG A 126 2.54 -21.44 38.49
C ARG A 126 1.92 -20.05 38.56
N VAL A 127 2.24 -19.25 39.58
CA VAL A 127 1.82 -17.83 39.66
C VAL A 127 2.41 -17.03 38.51
N LYS A 128 3.72 -17.15 38.26
CA LYS A 128 4.39 -16.48 37.13
C LYS A 128 3.80 -16.87 35.79
N TYR A 129 3.49 -18.16 35.60
CA TYR A 129 2.83 -18.64 34.39
C TYR A 129 1.46 -17.98 34.17
N LEU A 130 0.62 -17.88 35.21
CA LEU A 130 -0.69 -17.22 35.10
C LEU A 130 -0.56 -15.72 34.77
N GLN A 131 0.46 -15.04 35.32
CA GLN A 131 0.78 -13.65 34.96
C GLN A 131 1.15 -13.54 33.48
N GLN A 132 2.13 -14.33 33.03
CA GLN A 132 2.58 -14.35 31.63
C GLN A 132 1.44 -14.68 30.66
N PHE A 133 0.53 -15.58 31.04
CA PHE A 133 -0.64 -15.90 30.23
C PHE A 133 -1.57 -14.70 30.06
N ASN A 134 -1.85 -13.95 31.13
CA ASN A 134 -2.68 -12.74 31.07
C ASN A 134 -2.02 -11.66 30.21
N ASP A 135 -0.71 -11.45 30.37
CA ASP A 135 0.05 -10.45 29.61
C ASP A 135 0.13 -10.83 28.12
N SER A 136 0.41 -12.10 27.82
CA SER A 136 0.41 -12.62 26.44
C SER A 136 -0.94 -12.42 25.75
N ARG A 137 -2.04 -12.59 26.49
CA ARG A 137 -3.40 -12.36 25.95
C ARG A 137 -3.62 -10.88 25.61
N LYS A 138 -3.19 -9.96 26.47
CA LYS A 138 -3.26 -8.51 26.19
C LYS A 138 -2.41 -8.13 24.97
N LEU A 139 -1.19 -8.65 24.88
CA LEU A 139 -0.30 -8.45 23.74
C LEU A 139 -0.93 -8.95 22.44
N LYS A 140 -1.49 -10.16 22.43
CA LYS A 140 -2.15 -10.72 21.24
C LYS A 140 -3.36 -9.89 20.79
N ALA A 141 -4.13 -9.33 21.72
CA ALA A 141 -5.21 -8.41 21.40
C ALA A 141 -4.70 -7.11 20.77
N ALA A 142 -3.60 -6.55 21.29
CA ALA A 142 -2.97 -5.37 20.72
C ALA A 142 -2.41 -5.64 19.31
N ASP A 143 -1.80 -6.81 19.08
CA ASP A 143 -1.29 -7.21 17.76
C ASP A 143 -2.42 -7.34 16.73
N ILE A 144 -3.57 -7.89 17.13
CA ILE A 144 -4.78 -7.98 16.29
C ILE A 144 -5.23 -6.58 15.87
N GLU A 145 -5.32 -5.65 16.82
CA GLU A 145 -5.76 -4.28 16.56
C GLU A 145 -4.75 -3.53 15.66
N ASN A 146 -3.45 -3.69 15.90
CA ASN A 146 -2.40 -3.12 15.07
C ASN A 146 -2.46 -3.67 13.64
N THR A 147 -2.65 -4.98 13.47
CA THR A 147 -2.77 -5.62 12.16
C THR A 147 -4.01 -5.12 11.41
N LYS A 148 -5.13 -4.93 12.11
CA LYS A 148 -6.35 -4.35 11.55
C LYS A 148 -6.10 -2.93 11.01
N LYS A 149 -5.44 -2.07 11.81
CA LYS A 149 -5.08 -0.72 11.39
C LYS A 149 -4.15 -0.72 10.16
N GLN A 150 -3.17 -1.62 10.11
CA GLN A 150 -2.29 -1.75 8.94
C GLN A 150 -3.06 -2.15 7.67
N ILE A 151 -4.06 -3.04 7.79
CA ILE A 151 -4.94 -3.40 6.68
C ILE A 151 -5.73 -2.18 6.21
N GLU A 152 -6.34 -1.43 7.12
CA GLU A 152 -7.12 -0.21 6.80
C GLU A 152 -6.26 0.84 6.08
N GLN A 153 -5.06 1.10 6.59
CA GLN A 153 -4.09 2.02 5.96
C GLN A 153 -3.72 1.58 4.55
N LYS A 154 -3.44 0.28 4.34
CA LYS A 154 -3.12 -0.25 3.00
C LYS A 154 -4.29 -0.20 2.04
N ILE A 155 -5.51 -0.42 2.51
CA ILE A 155 -6.72 -0.27 1.69
C ILE A 155 -6.90 1.19 1.26
N ALA A 156 -6.71 2.14 2.18
CA ALA A 156 -6.77 3.57 1.87
C ALA A 156 -5.71 3.96 0.81
N GLN A 157 -4.49 3.46 0.95
CA GLN A 157 -3.42 3.68 -0.02
C GLN A 157 -3.75 3.09 -1.40
N LEU A 158 -4.31 1.88 -1.44
CA LEU A 158 -4.74 1.24 -2.67
C LEU A 158 -5.86 2.01 -3.38
N GLN A 159 -6.80 2.59 -2.63
CA GLN A 159 -7.84 3.46 -3.18
C GLN A 159 -7.24 4.73 -3.77
N ALA A 160 -6.26 5.34 -3.10
CA ALA A 160 -5.56 6.52 -3.61
C ALA A 160 -4.79 6.22 -4.91
N ASP A 161 -4.10 5.08 -4.99
CA ASP A 161 -3.39 4.66 -6.20
C ASP A 161 -4.36 4.41 -7.37
N ARG A 162 -5.52 3.79 -7.13
CA ARG A 162 -6.58 3.64 -8.14
C ARG A 162 -7.15 4.97 -8.62
N ASN A 163 -7.37 5.91 -7.71
CA ASN A 163 -7.85 7.24 -8.07
C ASN A 163 -6.82 7.98 -8.94
N LYS A 164 -5.51 7.89 -8.62
CA LYS A 164 -4.45 8.47 -9.46
C LYS A 164 -4.43 7.82 -10.84
N GLN A 165 -4.56 6.50 -10.93
CA GLN A 165 -4.64 5.79 -12.21
C GLN A 165 -5.77 6.33 -13.09
N VAL A 166 -6.98 6.46 -12.54
CA VAL A 166 -8.15 6.98 -13.27
C VAL A 166 -7.92 8.42 -13.71
N ALA A 167 -7.29 9.25 -12.86
CA ALA A 167 -6.99 10.64 -13.19
C ALA A 167 -5.97 10.78 -14.34
N LEU A 168 -5.05 9.83 -14.52
CA LEU A 168 -4.09 9.84 -15.63
C LEU A 168 -4.69 9.41 -16.96
N MET A 169 -5.82 8.70 -16.93
CA MET A 169 -6.51 8.18 -18.13
C MET A 169 -7.62 9.11 -18.63
N LYS A 170 -7.90 10.20 -17.92
CA LYS A 170 -8.87 11.24 -18.30
C LYS A 170 -8.17 12.40 -19.01
#